data_AF-A0A815BNK8-F1
#
_entry.id   AF-A0A815BNK8-F1
#
_cell.length_a   1.000
_cell.length_b   1.000
_cell.length_c   1.000
_cell.angle_alpha   90.00
_cell.angle_beta   90.00
_cell.angle_gamma   90.00
#
_symmetry.space_group_name_H-M   'P 1'
#
loop_
_entity.id
_entity.type
_entity.pdbx_description
1 polymer ?
#
loop_
_entity_poly.entity_id
_entity_poly.type
_entity_poly.pdbx_seq_one_letter_code
_entity_poly.pdbx_strand_id
1 'polypeptide(L)'
;TTGTGLWLQNGPDPIQDSFSSPMNQTDANKTKWVQGACFPTMGVHYWYDNRLDTDCSHFFPAFLMYNEGILTGFGWAAAGKFEHTNRAEYPPLAALTSFLVPVPTCMPDFFHETSGFTTMHVYFVAAPWNLRC
;
A
#
# COMPACT_ATOMS: atom_id res chain seq x y z
N THR A 1 26.08 -5.16 4.30
CA THR A 1 25.53 -3.81 4.10
C THR A 1 24.03 -3.91 4.18
N THR A 2 23.42 -3.22 5.13
CA THR A 2 21.95 -3.08 5.22
C THR A 2 21.50 -1.95 4.29
N GLY A 3 20.35 -2.11 3.63
CA GLY A 3 19.79 -1.05 2.77
C GLY A 3 19.45 0.21 3.57
N THR A 4 19.61 1.39 2.98
CA THR A 4 19.36 2.70 3.60
C THR A 4 17.96 3.24 3.33
N GLY A 5 17.11 2.49 2.64
CA GLY A 5 15.77 2.90 2.23
C GLY A 5 15.03 1.82 1.48
N LEU A 6 13.84 2.16 0.99
CA LEU A 6 12.99 1.32 0.16
C LEU A 6 12.91 1.93 -1.24
N TRP A 7 13.21 1.13 -2.26
CA TRP A 7 13.03 1.50 -3.67
C TRP A 7 12.05 0.53 -4.30
N LEU A 8 11.12 1.06 -5.10
CA LEU A 8 10.18 0.27 -5.88
C LEU A 8 10.54 0.42 -7.35
N GLN A 9 10.73 -0.70 -8.04
CA GLN A 9 10.96 -0.75 -9.47
C GLN A 9 9.61 -0.75 -10.20
N ASN A 10 9.47 0.13 -11.18
CA ASN A 10 8.29 0.26 -12.03
C ASN A 10 8.71 0.34 -13.51
N GLY A 11 9.29 -0.75 -14.01
CA GLY A 11 9.81 -0.85 -15.37
C GLY A 11 10.89 -1.94 -15.46
N PRO A 12 11.43 -2.21 -16.65
CA PRO A 12 12.41 -3.28 -16.85
C PRO A 12 13.80 -2.98 -16.30
N ASP A 13 14.23 -1.71 -16.22
CA ASP A 13 15.57 -1.32 -15.80
C ASP A 13 15.58 -0.96 -14.30
N PRO A 14 16.23 -1.74 -13.42
CA PRO A 14 16.22 -1.47 -11.99
C PRO A 14 16.98 -0.20 -11.58
N ILE A 15 17.84 0.36 -12.44
CA ILE A 15 18.59 1.59 -12.17
C ILE A 15 17.79 2.81 -12.59
N GLN A 16 17.14 2.77 -13.75
CA GLN A 16 16.39 3.90 -14.31
C GLN A 16 14.93 3.94 -13.84
N ASP A 17 14.31 2.77 -13.64
CA ASP A 17 12.87 2.65 -13.38
C ASP A 17 12.56 2.42 -11.90
N SER A 18 13.54 2.62 -11.01
CA SER A 18 13.33 2.58 -9.56
C SER A 18 13.12 3.97 -8.99
N PHE A 19 12.14 4.10 -8.09
CA PHE A 19 11.91 5.32 -7.34
C PHE A 19 11.98 5.05 -5.83
N SER A 20 12.47 6.03 -5.07
CA SER A 20 12.58 5.92 -3.63
C SER A 20 11.24 6.16 -2.92
N SER A 21 11.01 5.38 -1.88
CA SER A 21 9.92 5.60 -0.93
C SER A 21 10.39 6.57 0.16
N PRO A 22 9.60 7.61 0.49
CA PRO A 22 9.98 8.60 1.50
C PRO A 22 10.12 7.97 2.89
N MET A 23 11.24 8.21 3.57
CA MET A 23 11.45 7.67 4.92
C MET A 23 10.58 8.39 5.97
N ASN A 24 10.44 9.71 5.84
CA ASN A 24 9.57 10.51 6.70
C ASN A 24 8.20 10.70 6.04
N GLN A 25 7.14 10.56 6.83
CA GLN A 25 5.77 10.74 6.38
C GLN A 25 5.52 12.16 5.82
N THR A 26 6.17 13.17 6.40
CA THR A 26 6.06 14.57 5.94
C THR A 26 6.62 14.78 4.54
N ASP A 27 7.58 13.96 4.11
CA ASP A 27 8.14 14.00 2.77
C ASP A 27 7.24 13.28 1.75
N ALA A 28 6.38 12.36 2.18
CA ALA A 28 5.40 11.70 1.31
C ALA A 28 4.45 12.69 0.64
N ASN A 29 4.04 13.74 1.35
CA ASN A 29 3.18 14.81 0.83
C ASN A 29 3.81 15.62 -0.32
N LYS A 30 5.12 15.50 -0.54
CA LYS A 30 5.84 16.13 -1.67
C LYS A 30 5.99 15.20 -2.87
N THR A 31 5.40 14.01 -2.81
CA THR A 31 5.47 12.95 -3.83
C THR A 31 4.06 12.57 -4.28
N LYS A 32 3.96 11.51 -5.08
CA LYS A 32 2.67 10.92 -5.49
C LYS A 32 2.04 10.02 -4.42
N TRP A 33 2.70 9.77 -3.30
CA TRP A 33 2.12 8.99 -2.21
C TRP A 33 1.00 9.79 -1.53
N VAL A 34 -0.23 9.33 -1.69
CA VAL A 34 -1.43 9.95 -1.13
C VAL A 34 -1.77 9.26 0.19
N GLN A 35 -1.97 10.05 1.24
CA GLN A 35 -2.36 9.53 2.54
C GLN A 35 -3.75 8.89 2.45
N GLY A 36 -3.84 7.62 2.84
CA GLY A 36 -5.09 6.91 3.06
C GLY A 36 -5.55 7.01 4.52
N ALA A 37 -5.94 5.87 5.08
CA ALA A 37 -6.41 5.80 6.47
C ALA A 37 -5.38 5.17 7.42
N CYS A 38 -5.58 5.50 8.70
CA CYS A 38 -4.94 4.86 9.82
C CYS A 38 -5.63 3.53 10.12
N PHE A 39 -4.87 2.43 10.10
CA PHE A 39 -5.34 1.15 10.58
C PHE A 39 -4.60 0.78 11.88
N PRO A 40 -5.29 0.68 13.03
CA PRO A 40 -4.67 0.26 14.28
C PRO A 40 -3.93 -1.07 14.11
N THR A 41 -2.73 -1.21 14.67
CA THR A 41 -1.86 -2.39 14.51
C THR A 41 -1.22 -2.57 13.13
N MET A 42 -1.32 -1.58 12.24
CA MET A 42 -0.60 -1.57 10.94
C MET A 42 0.07 -0.21 10.66
N GLY A 43 -0.59 0.88 11.06
CA GLY A 43 -0.12 2.26 10.85
C GLY A 43 -0.94 3.03 9.82
N VAL A 44 -0.42 4.18 9.40
CA VAL A 44 -1.03 5.03 8.37
C VAL A 44 -0.64 4.53 6.98
N HIS A 45 -1.64 4.14 6.19
CA HIS A 45 -1.43 3.67 4.82
C HIS A 45 -1.30 4.85 3.87
N TYR A 46 -0.37 4.73 2.91
CA TYR A 46 -0.22 5.66 1.79
C TYR A 46 -0.27 4.88 0.47
N TRP A 47 -1.04 5.40 -0.48
CA TRP A 47 -1.32 4.78 -1.77
C TRP A 47 -0.79 5.66 -2.90
N TYR A 48 -0.14 5.06 -3.88
CA TYR A 48 0.52 5.82 -4.93
C TYR A 48 -0.47 6.36 -5.96
N ASP A 49 -0.46 7.68 -6.18
CA ASP A 49 -1.27 8.41 -7.17
C ASP A 49 -2.78 8.11 -7.08
N ASN A 50 -3.27 7.84 -5.86
CA ASN A 50 -4.66 7.46 -5.61
C ASN A 50 -5.55 8.69 -5.44
N ARG A 51 -6.62 8.75 -6.24
CA ARG A 51 -7.62 9.82 -6.28
C ARG A 51 -9.01 9.23 -6.54
N LEU A 52 -10.06 10.02 -6.35
CA LEU A 52 -11.43 9.56 -6.50
C LEU A 52 -11.74 9.09 -7.95
N ASP A 53 -11.11 9.73 -8.93
CA ASP A 53 -11.19 9.48 -10.37
C ASP A 53 -10.00 8.64 -10.90
N THR A 54 -9.32 7.90 -10.03
CA THR A 54 -8.28 6.95 -10.46
C THR A 54 -8.90 5.92 -11.40
N ASP A 55 -8.21 5.60 -12.49
CA ASP A 55 -8.55 4.45 -13.32
C ASP A 55 -8.06 3.17 -12.64
N CYS A 56 -8.98 2.32 -12.20
CA CYS A 56 -8.68 1.11 -11.47
C CYS A 56 -7.86 0.09 -12.29
N SER A 57 -7.92 0.14 -13.63
CA SER A 57 -7.08 -0.70 -14.49
C SER A 57 -5.59 -0.35 -14.39
N HIS A 58 -5.28 0.86 -13.92
CA HIS A 58 -3.94 1.38 -13.69
C HIS A 58 -3.63 1.58 -12.19
N PHE A 59 -4.41 0.95 -11.30
CA PHE A 59 -4.17 1.03 -9.87
C PHE A 59 -2.78 0.50 -9.52
N PHE A 60 -1.96 1.34 -8.88
CA PHE A 60 -0.63 0.95 -8.47
C PHE A 60 -0.72 0.06 -7.22
N PRO A 61 -0.22 -1.18 -7.26
CA PRO A 61 -0.54 -2.17 -6.24
C PRO A 61 0.26 -2.00 -4.94
N ALA A 62 1.26 -1.12 -4.88
CA ALA A 62 2.05 -0.96 -3.67
C ALA A 62 1.47 0.12 -2.74
N PHE A 63 1.62 -0.10 -1.44
CA PHE A 63 1.31 0.88 -0.41
C PHE A 63 2.44 0.99 0.61
N LEU A 64 2.60 2.17 1.21
CA LEU A 64 3.53 2.41 2.30
C LEU A 64 2.80 2.46 3.63
N MET A 65 3.49 2.12 4.72
CA MET A 65 2.97 2.22 6.07
C MET A 65 3.89 3.03 6.96
N TYR A 66 3.32 4.06 7.58
CA TYR A 66 4.01 4.93 8.53
C TYR A 66 3.48 4.74 9.95
N ASN A 67 4.37 4.85 10.91
CA ASN A 67 4.02 4.91 12.33
C ASN A 67 4.86 6.02 12.97
N GLU A 68 4.19 6.91 13.71
CA GLU A 68 4.85 8.07 14.36
C GLU A 68 5.70 8.90 13.37
N GLY A 69 5.23 9.04 12.13
CA GLY A 69 5.89 9.82 11.09
C GLY A 69 7.04 9.12 10.36
N ILE A 70 7.35 7.86 10.66
CA ILE A 70 8.47 7.11 10.06
C ILE A 70 7.97 5.89 9.29
N LEU A 71 8.58 5.60 8.14
CA LEU A 71 8.30 4.42 7.33
C LEU A 71 8.64 3.15 8.11
N THR A 72 7.62 2.33 8.41
CA THR A 72 7.77 1.10 9.20
C THR A 72 7.43 -0.17 8.42
N GLY A 73 6.93 -0.01 7.20
CA GLY A 73 6.74 -1.11 6.28
C GLY A 73 6.16 -0.67 4.95
N PHE A 74 5.90 -1.65 4.09
CA PHE A 74 5.19 -1.50 2.83
C PHE A 74 4.38 -2.75 2.57
N GLY A 75 3.56 -2.74 1.52
CA GLY A 75 2.87 -3.94 1.11
C GLY A 75 2.39 -3.87 -0.33
N TRP A 76 1.76 -4.98 -0.72
CA TRP A 76 1.18 -5.18 -2.05
C TRP A 76 -0.30 -5.48 -1.89
N ALA A 77 -1.13 -4.87 -2.72
CA ALA A 77 -2.55 -5.14 -2.90
C ALA A 77 -2.76 -5.63 -4.33
N ALA A 78 -2.52 -6.92 -4.55
CA ALA A 78 -2.67 -7.54 -5.86
C ALA A 78 -4.14 -7.84 -6.13
N ALA A 79 -4.61 -7.52 -7.34
CA ALA A 79 -5.97 -7.83 -7.74
C ALA A 79 -6.21 -9.35 -7.79
N GLY A 80 -7.34 -9.76 -7.24
CA GLY A 80 -7.80 -11.13 -7.14
C GLY A 80 -7.37 -11.88 -5.89
N LYS A 81 -7.80 -13.14 -5.82
CA LYS A 81 -7.61 -14.04 -4.69
C LYS A 81 -6.53 -15.07 -4.97
N PHE A 82 -5.43 -15.04 -4.23
CA PHE A 82 -4.43 -16.08 -4.32
C PHE A 82 -4.91 -17.32 -3.57
N GLU A 83 -5.24 -18.38 -4.32
CA GLU A 83 -5.68 -19.64 -3.75
C GLU A 83 -4.51 -20.42 -3.13
N HIS A 84 -4.81 -21.31 -2.20
CA HIS A 84 -3.85 -22.25 -1.58
C HIS A 84 -2.70 -21.63 -0.76
N THR A 85 -2.87 -20.42 -0.22
CA THR A 85 -1.94 -19.82 0.73
C THR A 85 -2.66 -19.28 1.97
N ASN A 86 -2.02 -19.41 3.13
CA ASN A 86 -2.47 -18.80 4.40
C ASN A 86 -1.59 -17.60 4.80
N ARG A 87 -0.69 -17.17 3.91
CA ARG A 87 0.29 -16.10 4.19
C ARG A 87 -0.15 -14.74 3.66
N ALA A 88 -1.25 -14.70 2.93
CA ALA A 88 -1.78 -13.48 2.36
C ALA A 88 -3.12 -13.15 3.01
N GLU A 89 -3.37 -11.86 3.18
CA GLU A 89 -4.65 -11.36 3.68
C GLU A 89 -5.61 -11.16 2.50
N TYR A 90 -6.89 -11.36 2.77
CA TYR A 90 -7.96 -11.17 1.80
C TYR A 90 -9.04 -10.27 2.42
N PRO A 91 -8.87 -8.93 2.34
CA PRO A 91 -9.78 -8.00 2.99
C PRO A 91 -11.16 -8.03 2.32
N PRO A 92 -12.27 -7.93 3.08
CA PRO A 92 -13.59 -7.74 2.49
C PRO A 92 -13.71 -6.33 1.88
N LEU A 93 -14.59 -6.16 0.89
CA LEU A 93 -14.84 -4.86 0.24
C LEU A 93 -15.12 -3.73 1.25
N ALA A 94 -15.87 -4.03 2.32
CA ALA A 94 -16.19 -3.06 3.36
C ALA A 94 -14.96 -2.54 4.14
N ALA A 95 -13.84 -3.29 4.13
CA ALA A 95 -12.61 -2.87 4.79
C ALA A 95 -11.78 -1.89 3.97
N LEU A 96 -12.06 -1.70 2.66
CA LEU A 96 -11.27 -0.80 1.80
C LEU A 96 -11.18 0.62 2.38
N THR A 97 -12.27 1.14 2.95
CA THR A 97 -12.29 2.50 3.54
C THR A 97 -11.42 2.64 4.78
N SER A 98 -10.99 1.52 5.40
CA SER A 98 -10.13 1.53 6.59
C SER A 98 -8.65 1.72 6.26
N PHE A 99 -8.27 1.68 4.98
CA PHE A 99 -6.89 1.94 4.55
C PHE A 99 -6.80 2.82 3.30
N LEU A 100 -7.77 2.78 2.39
CA LEU A 100 -7.79 3.53 1.13
C LEU A 100 -8.75 4.73 1.24
N VAL A 101 -8.19 5.94 1.24
CA VAL A 101 -8.96 7.19 1.30
C VAL A 101 -8.35 8.20 0.31
N PRO A 102 -9.13 8.73 -0.66
CA PRO A 102 -10.47 8.28 -1.04
C PRO A 102 -10.43 6.87 -1.64
N VAL A 103 -11.54 6.13 -1.57
CA VAL A 103 -11.75 4.93 -2.38
C VAL A 103 -12.13 5.38 -3.80
N PRO A 104 -11.40 4.99 -4.86
CA PRO A 104 -11.77 5.34 -6.24
C PRO A 104 -13.18 4.84 -6.58
N THR A 105 -13.93 5.59 -7.38
CA THR A 105 -15.32 5.25 -7.70
C THR A 105 -15.47 3.92 -8.43
N CYS A 106 -14.49 3.55 -9.26
CA CYS A 106 -14.44 2.26 -9.96
C CYS A 106 -14.07 1.07 -9.06
N MET A 107 -13.60 1.32 -7.82
CA MET A 107 -12.97 0.28 -7.01
C MET A 107 -13.93 -0.85 -6.61
N PRO A 108 -15.21 -0.61 -6.27
CA PRO A 108 -16.14 -1.70 -5.98
C PRO A 108 -16.34 -2.64 -7.18
N ASP A 109 -16.54 -2.09 -8.38
CA ASP A 109 -16.72 -2.88 -9.60
C ASP A 109 -15.44 -3.68 -9.92
N PHE A 110 -14.28 -3.01 -9.88
CA PHE A 110 -12.99 -3.66 -10.06
C PHE A 110 -12.74 -4.78 -9.04
N PHE A 111 -13.11 -4.58 -7.76
CA PHE A 111 -13.01 -5.59 -6.71
C PHE A 111 -13.91 -6.79 -7.02
N HIS A 112 -15.13 -6.58 -7.53
CA HIS A 112 -16.02 -7.66 -7.91
C HIS A 112 -15.51 -8.44 -9.13
N GLU A 113 -15.09 -7.73 -10.18
CA GLU A 113 -14.58 -8.32 -11.43
C GLU A 113 -13.31 -9.16 -11.21
N THR A 114 -12.42 -8.69 -10.34
CA THR A 114 -11.15 -9.37 -10.07
C THR A 114 -11.26 -10.45 -9.00
N SER A 115 -12.41 -10.59 -8.33
CA SER A 115 -12.57 -11.42 -7.13
C SER A 115 -11.65 -10.97 -5.98
N GLY A 116 -11.73 -9.68 -5.66
CA GLY A 116 -11.15 -9.05 -4.48
C GLY A 116 -9.70 -8.60 -4.62
N PHE A 117 -9.05 -8.43 -3.47
CA PHE A 117 -7.61 -8.17 -3.39
C PHE A 117 -6.94 -9.21 -2.50
N THR A 118 -5.71 -9.55 -2.86
CA THR A 118 -4.79 -10.26 -1.98
C THR A 118 -3.73 -9.28 -1.51
N THR A 119 -3.66 -9.08 -0.19
CA THR A 119 -2.72 -8.16 0.42
C THR A 119 -1.57 -8.89 1.10
N MET A 120 -0.36 -8.34 0.99
CA MET A 120 0.83 -8.82 1.69
C MET A 120 1.58 -7.65 2.31
N HIS A 121 1.83 -7.74 3.61
CA HIS A 121 2.54 -6.73 4.38
C HIS A 121 3.98 -7.15 4.65
N VAL A 122 4.92 -6.22 4.50
CA VAL A 122 6.34 -6.39 4.83
C VAL A 122 6.72 -5.30 5.83
N TYR A 123 7.03 -5.71 7.05
CA TYR A 123 7.36 -4.81 8.14
C TYR A 123 8.87 -4.74 8.37
N PHE A 124 9.35 -3.54 8.70
CA PHE A 124 10.73 -3.26 9.11
C PHE A 124 10.90 -3.27 10.64
N VAL A 125 9.83 -3.61 11.36
CA VAL A 125 9.76 -3.64 12.82
C VAL A 125 9.47 -5.06 13.31
N ALA A 126 9.97 -5.41 14.49
CA ALA A 126 9.83 -6.75 15.06
C ALA A 126 8.42 -7.04 15.63
N ALA A 127 7.70 -6.00 16.06
CA ALA A 127 6.39 -6.11 16.69
C ALA A 127 5.33 -5.26 15.94
N PRO A 128 4.95 -5.65 14.70
CA PRO A 128 4.02 -4.87 13.89
C PRO A 128 2.63 -4.70 14.52
N TRP A 129 2.21 -5.65 15.37
CA TRP A 129 0.94 -5.55 16.11
C TRP A 129 0.88 -4.39 17.12
N ASN A 130 2.00 -3.74 17.43
CA ASN A 130 2.06 -2.56 18.29
C ASN A 130 2.01 -1.23 17.52
N LEU A 131 1.99 -1.26 16.19
CA LEU A 131 1.97 -0.06 15.37
C LEU A 131 0.68 0.73 15.57
N ARG A 132 0.85 2.04 15.52
CA ARG A 132 -0.15 3.07 15.72
C ARG A 132 -0.08 4.09 14.59
N CYS A 133 -0.95 5.06 14.72
CA CYS A 133 -0.95 6.31 14.03
C CYS A 133 -0.76 7.38 15.11
#